data_AF-A0A532CD51-F1
#
_entry.id   AF-A0A532CD51-F1
#
_cell.length_a   1.000
_cell.length_b   1.000
_cell.length_c   1.000
_cell.angle_alpha   90.00
_cell.angle_beta   90.00
_cell.angle_gamma   90.00
#
_symmetry.space_group_name_H-M   'P 1'
#
loop_
_entity.id
_entity.type
_entity.pdbx_description
1 polymer ?
#
loop_
_entity_poly.entity_id
_entity_poly.type
_entity_poly.pdbx_seq_one_letter_code
_entity_poly.pdbx_strand_id
1 'polypeptide(L)'
;MPTPEYRAREHINRALEQAGWRVQDYKRANLHAGRGVVLTNFRPDIERKEIQHFYTYKQESMGNIRQENIRQIDFILRGFEEQRAIVAEVEHCLSVIDELEAGVEANLTRADRMRQSILTTAFSGRLAVSESEIARPQRILPLINNKDRRLYG
;
A
#
# COMPACT_ATOMS: atom_id res chain seq x y z
N MET A 1 -9.70 32.41 3.01
CA MET A 1 -10.42 31.35 2.26
C MET A 1 -10.24 30.02 2.98
N PRO A 2 -11.22 29.10 3.00
CA PRO A 2 -11.01 27.76 3.53
C PRO A 2 -9.93 27.03 2.70
N THR A 3 -9.02 26.34 3.38
CA THR A 3 -7.90 25.64 2.74
C THR A 3 -8.41 24.54 1.79
N PRO A 4 -7.64 24.16 0.75
CA PRO A 4 -7.99 23.03 -0.12
C PRO A 4 -8.25 21.74 0.69
N GLU A 5 -7.47 21.52 1.74
CA GLU A 5 -7.65 20.42 2.68
C GLU A 5 -8.98 20.49 3.44
N TYR A 6 -9.38 21.68 3.92
CA TYR A 6 -10.69 21.88 4.54
C TYR A 6 -11.83 21.53 3.57
N ARG A 7 -11.71 21.92 2.30
CA ARG A 7 -12.72 21.61 1.27
C ARG A 7 -12.78 20.10 0.97
N ALA A 8 -11.63 19.43 0.88
CA ALA A 8 -11.57 17.99 0.67
C ALA A 8 -12.17 17.22 1.85
N ARG A 9 -11.91 17.67 3.08
CA ARG A 9 -12.48 17.06 4.29
C ARG A 9 -13.99 17.25 4.39
N GLU A 10 -14.50 18.45 4.11
CA GLU A 10 -15.94 18.69 4.06
C GLU A 10 -16.64 17.81 3.01
N HIS A 11 -15.97 17.58 1.88
CA HIS A 11 -16.46 16.66 0.86
C HIS A 11 -16.52 15.21 1.36
N ILE A 12 -15.48 14.74 2.05
CA ILE A 12 -15.43 13.39 2.64
C ILE A 12 -16.48 13.22 3.74
N ASN A 13 -16.58 14.17 4.68
CA ASN A 13 -17.58 14.15 5.76
C ASN A 13 -18.99 14.07 5.19
N ARG A 14 -19.30 14.88 4.17
CA ARG A 14 -20.60 14.86 3.49
C ARG A 14 -20.88 13.52 2.81
N ALA A 15 -19.89 12.92 2.15
CA ALA A 15 -20.05 11.61 1.53
C ALA A 15 -20.33 10.51 2.56
N LEU A 16 -19.69 10.57 3.72
CA LEU A 16 -19.91 9.64 4.84
C LEU A 16 -21.31 9.80 5.44
N GLU A 17 -21.77 11.02 5.64
CA GLU A 17 -23.12 11.30 6.14
C GLU A 17 -24.20 10.86 5.16
N GLN A 18 -23.99 11.08 3.86
CA GLN A 18 -24.88 10.59 2.79
C GLN A 18 -24.94 9.06 2.75
N ALA A 19 -23.82 8.39 3.06
CA ALA A 19 -23.75 6.93 3.21
C ALA A 19 -24.31 6.42 4.55
N GLY A 20 -24.87 7.30 5.40
CA GLY A 20 -25.52 6.94 6.66
C GLY A 20 -24.59 6.86 7.87
N TRP A 21 -23.32 7.24 7.72
CA TRP A 21 -22.36 7.30 8.82
C TRP A 21 -22.49 8.62 9.60
N ARG A 22 -22.41 8.56 10.92
CA ARG A 22 -22.46 9.76 11.77
C ARG A 22 -21.04 10.25 12.05
N VAL A 23 -20.69 11.41 11.50
CA VAL A 23 -19.41 12.06 11.76
C VAL A 23 -19.51 12.81 13.10
N GLN A 24 -18.63 12.48 14.05
CA GLN A 24 -18.62 13.05 15.40
C GLN A 24 -17.20 13.40 15.83
N ASP A 25 -17.05 14.43 16.65
CA ASP A 25 -15.77 14.73 17.32
C ASP A 25 -15.45 13.62 18.33
N TYR A 26 -14.22 13.11 18.33
CA TYR A 26 -13.79 12.06 19.26
C TYR A 26 -13.98 12.44 20.74
N LYS A 27 -13.88 13.73 21.10
CA LYS A 27 -14.09 14.21 22.48
C LYS A 27 -15.55 14.18 22.90
N ARG A 28 -16.48 14.12 21.94
CA ARG A 28 -17.93 14.11 22.15
C ARG A 28 -18.59 12.90 21.49
N ALA A 29 -17.81 11.83 21.27
CA ALA A 29 -18.21 10.66 20.54
C ALA A 29 -19.38 9.92 21.22
N ASN A 30 -20.53 9.86 20.56
CA ASN A 30 -21.60 8.94 20.90
C ASN A 30 -21.62 7.79 19.88
N LEU A 31 -21.00 6.67 20.24
CA LEU A 31 -20.87 5.48 19.39
C LEU A 31 -22.23 4.82 19.06
N HIS A 32 -23.28 5.16 19.80
CA HIS A 32 -24.64 4.64 19.58
C HIS A 32 -25.52 5.56 18.71
N ALA A 33 -24.97 6.68 18.22
CA ALA A 33 -25.74 7.65 17.44
C ALA A 33 -26.17 7.14 16.04
N GLY A 34 -25.69 5.99 15.60
CA GLY A 34 -26.07 5.39 14.32
C GLY A 34 -25.42 4.03 14.06
N ARG A 35 -25.75 3.42 12.91
CA ARG A 35 -25.24 2.10 12.48
C ARG A 35 -23.73 2.12 12.15
N GLY A 36 -23.16 3.30 11.98
CA GLY A 36 -21.73 3.54 11.87
C GLY A 36 -21.38 4.96 12.33
N VAL A 37 -20.31 5.10 13.12
CA VAL A 37 -19.85 6.39 13.66
C VAL A 37 -18.40 6.62 13.22
N VAL A 38 -18.14 7.77 12.61
CA VAL A 38 -16.81 8.20 12.21
C VAL A 38 -16.33 9.24 13.21
N LEU A 39 -15.20 8.96 13.87
CA LEU A 39 -14.60 9.87 14.84
C LEU A 39 -13.59 10.78 14.15
N THR A 40 -13.80 12.08 14.28
CA THR A 40 -12.82 13.09 13.86
C THR A 40 -12.00 13.49 15.07
N ASN A 41 -10.68 13.25 15.02
CA ASN A 41 -9.75 13.74 16.03
C ASN A 41 -9.23 15.10 15.58
N PHE A 42 -10.00 16.16 15.80
CA PHE A 42 -9.58 17.49 15.43
C PHE A 42 -9.62 18.45 16.61
N ARG A 43 -8.49 19.10 16.88
CA ARG A 43 -8.39 20.23 17.79
C ARG A 43 -8.57 21.51 16.98
N PRO A 44 -9.71 22.22 17.06
CA PRO A 44 -9.92 23.45 16.28
C PRO A 44 -8.98 24.59 16.67
N ASP A 45 -8.30 24.49 17.81
CA ASP A 45 -7.43 25.51 18.41
C ASP A 45 -5.95 25.39 18.01
N ILE A 46 -5.45 24.19 17.73
CA ILE A 46 -4.01 23.97 17.49
C ILE A 46 -3.59 24.28 16.05
N GLU A 47 -4.51 24.12 15.10
CA GLU A 47 -4.20 24.23 13.67
C GLU A 47 -4.20 25.65 13.10
N ARG A 48 -4.53 26.69 13.87
CA ARG A 48 -4.45 28.08 13.36
C ARG A 48 -3.29 28.90 13.89
N LYS A 49 -2.70 28.55 15.03
CA LYS A 49 -1.55 29.29 15.56
C LYS A 49 -0.22 28.62 15.24
N GLU A 50 -0.12 27.31 15.41
CA GLU A 50 1.13 26.60 15.11
C GLU A 50 1.33 26.45 13.61
N ILE A 51 0.30 26.03 12.88
CA ILE A 51 0.33 25.98 11.40
C ILE A 51 0.50 27.38 10.80
N GLN A 52 -0.08 28.46 11.34
CA GLN A 52 0.19 29.80 10.78
C GLN A 52 1.65 30.23 11.00
N HIS A 53 2.28 29.86 12.12
CA HIS A 53 3.71 30.14 12.34
C HIS A 53 4.60 29.32 11.39
N PHE A 54 4.25 28.06 11.11
CA PHE A 54 4.98 27.21 10.18
C PHE A 54 4.73 27.55 8.69
N TYR A 55 3.52 27.96 8.31
CA TYR A 55 3.15 28.25 6.92
C TYR A 55 3.43 29.69 6.50
N THR A 56 3.58 30.64 7.43
CA THR A 56 4.01 32.02 7.09
C THR A 56 5.50 32.09 6.76
N TYR A 57 6.29 31.05 7.08
CA TYR A 57 7.70 30.95 6.68
C TYR A 57 7.91 30.28 5.31
N LYS A 58 6.88 29.75 4.62
CA LYS A 58 7.12 28.85 3.48
C LYS A 58 6.09 28.88 2.35
N GLN A 59 5.61 30.07 1.98
CA GLN A 59 4.74 30.28 0.81
C GLN A 59 5.12 31.55 0.01
N GLU A 60 6.40 31.92 -0.06
CA GLU A 60 6.89 32.76 -1.16
C GLU A 60 7.54 31.86 -2.20
N SER A 61 6.83 31.66 -3.31
CA SER A 61 7.31 31.15 -4.59
C SER A 61 8.11 29.83 -4.56
N MET A 62 7.47 28.75 -4.98
CA MET A 62 8.15 27.59 -5.55
C MET A 62 9.02 28.06 -6.73
N GLY A 63 10.29 28.33 -6.46
CA GLY A 63 11.24 28.82 -7.44
C GLY A 63 12.51 29.29 -6.77
N ASN A 64 13.42 28.35 -6.55
CA ASN A 64 14.79 28.50 -6.05
C ASN A 64 14.96 28.53 -4.53
N ILE A 65 15.72 27.55 -4.04
CA ILE A 65 16.36 27.63 -2.73
C ILE A 65 17.42 28.73 -2.84
N ARG A 66 17.20 29.86 -2.15
CA ARG A 66 18.14 30.98 -2.13
C ARG A 66 19.46 30.54 -1.48
N GLN A 67 20.59 30.99 -2.03
CA GLN A 67 21.91 30.59 -1.56
C GLN A 67 22.13 30.99 -0.09
N GLU A 68 21.54 32.12 0.33
CA GLU A 68 21.58 32.60 1.70
C GLU A 68 20.91 31.62 2.67
N ASN A 69 19.81 30.97 2.26
CA ASN A 69 19.11 29.99 3.08
C ASN A 69 19.92 28.70 3.25
N ILE A 70 20.66 28.27 2.22
CA ILE A 70 21.53 27.08 2.27
C ILE A 70 22.70 27.32 3.24
N ARG A 71 23.29 28.52 3.19
CA ARG A 71 24.43 28.90 4.05
C ARG A 71 24.08 28.98 5.54
N GLN A 72 22.80 29.13 5.86
CA GLN A 72 22.30 29.18 7.23
C GLN A 72 21.94 27.81 7.80
N ILE A 73 22.09 26.73 7.01
CA ILE A 73 21.87 25.37 7.51
C ILE A 73 23.09 24.97 8.33
N ASP A 74 22.94 25.02 9.65
CA ASP A 74 23.92 24.47 10.57
C ASP A 74 23.95 22.95 10.45
N PHE A 75 25.13 22.42 10.14
CA PHE A 75 25.36 21.00 9.98
C PHE A 75 26.55 20.57 10.83
N ILE A 76 26.34 19.50 11.61
CA ILE A 76 27.38 18.92 12.45
C ILE A 76 28.21 17.97 11.58
N LEU A 77 29.41 18.43 11.20
CA LEU A 77 30.40 17.60 10.51
C LEU A 77 30.94 16.51 11.45
N ARG A 78 30.61 15.27 11.16
CA ARG A 78 31.25 14.08 11.74
C ARG A 78 32.60 13.79 11.08
N GLY A 79 33.41 12.92 11.68
CA GLY A 79 34.70 12.52 11.09
C GLY A 79 34.53 11.80 9.75
N PHE A 80 35.52 11.88 8.86
CA PHE A 80 35.44 11.30 7.51
C PHE A 80 35.17 9.79 7.50
N GLU A 81 35.69 9.04 8.47
CA GLU A 81 35.43 7.61 8.60
C GLU A 81 33.95 7.32 8.91
N GLU A 82 33.33 8.10 9.82
CA GLU A 82 31.92 7.98 10.15
C GLU A 82 31.05 8.38 8.95
N GLN A 83 31.42 9.43 8.22
CA GLN A 83 30.72 9.82 6.99
C GLN A 83 30.74 8.71 5.94
N ARG A 84 31.91 8.07 5.72
CA ARG A 84 32.04 6.95 4.78
C ARG A 84 31.21 5.74 5.21
N ALA A 85 31.21 5.41 6.50
CA ALA A 85 30.40 4.32 7.03
C ALA A 85 28.89 4.59 6.82
N ILE A 86 28.44 5.82 7.07
CA ILE A 86 27.05 6.23 6.82
C ILE A 86 26.71 6.10 5.33
N VAL A 87 27.58 6.59 4.43
CA VAL A 87 27.36 6.49 2.98
C VAL A 87 27.27 5.03 2.55
N ALA A 88 28.19 4.18 3.00
CA ALA A 88 28.18 2.76 2.65
C ALA A 88 26.90 2.05 3.10
N GLU A 89 26.40 2.35 4.30
CA GLU A 89 25.16 1.78 4.82
C GLU A 89 23.93 2.25 4.04
N VAL A 90 23.90 3.55 3.69
CA VAL A 90 22.83 4.12 2.87
C VAL A 90 22.83 3.50 1.47
N GLU A 91 23.99 3.39 0.82
CA GLU A 91 24.13 2.75 -0.49
C GLU A 91 23.69 1.27 -0.44
N HIS A 92 24.05 0.56 0.62
CA HIS A 92 23.61 -0.82 0.82
C HIS A 92 22.08 -0.91 0.94
N CYS A 93 21.48 -0.08 1.80
CA CYS A 93 20.02 -0.06 1.98
C CYS A 93 19.28 0.27 0.68
N LEU A 94 19.77 1.24 -0.10
CA LEU A 94 19.19 1.60 -1.39
C LEU A 94 19.28 0.44 -2.39
N SER A 95 20.43 -0.24 -2.46
CA SER A 95 20.60 -1.41 -3.32
C SER A 95 19.63 -2.55 -2.97
N VAL A 96 19.37 -2.76 -1.68
CA VAL A 96 18.40 -3.77 -1.23
C VAL A 96 16.99 -3.39 -1.64
N ILE A 97 16.62 -2.11 -1.53
CA ILE A 97 15.32 -1.60 -1.98
C ILE A 97 15.15 -1.83 -3.48
N ASP A 98 16.16 -1.48 -4.29
CA ASP A 98 16.12 -1.66 -5.75
C ASP A 98 15.89 -3.14 -6.15
N GLU A 99 16.58 -4.06 -5.47
CA GLU A 99 16.41 -5.51 -5.70
C GLU A 99 15.00 -5.98 -5.33
N LEU A 100 14.46 -5.51 -4.21
CA LEU A 100 13.12 -5.84 -3.76
C LEU A 100 12.05 -5.29 -4.71
N GLU A 101 12.19 -4.05 -5.17
CA GLU A 101 11.29 -3.45 -6.15
C GLU A 101 11.25 -4.26 -7.45
N ALA A 102 12.42 -4.61 -7.99
CA ALA A 102 12.53 -5.47 -9.16
C ALA A 102 11.89 -6.85 -8.93
N GLY A 103 12.09 -7.44 -7.75
CA GLY A 103 11.47 -8.71 -7.36
C GLY A 103 9.94 -8.64 -7.29
N VAL A 104 9.39 -7.57 -6.73
CA VAL A 104 7.94 -7.33 -6.66
C VAL A 104 7.36 -7.16 -8.06
N GLU A 105 7.97 -6.34 -8.92
CA GLU A 105 7.50 -6.11 -10.28
C GLU A 105 7.51 -7.40 -11.12
N ALA A 106 8.58 -8.19 -11.00
CA ALA A 106 8.68 -9.49 -11.67
C ALA A 106 7.58 -10.46 -11.20
N ASN A 107 7.28 -10.48 -9.90
CA ASN A 107 6.24 -11.35 -9.34
C ASN A 107 4.83 -10.91 -9.74
N LEU A 108 4.54 -9.61 -9.77
CA LEU A 108 3.27 -9.08 -10.29
C LEU A 108 3.08 -9.47 -11.75
N THR A 109 4.10 -9.31 -12.58
CA THR A 109 4.07 -9.71 -13.99
C THR A 109 3.81 -11.21 -14.15
N ARG A 110 4.46 -12.06 -13.33
CA ARG A 110 4.22 -13.51 -13.32
C ARG A 110 2.79 -13.85 -12.90
N ALA A 111 2.28 -13.21 -11.85
CA ALA A 111 0.92 -13.42 -11.36
C ALA A 111 -0.13 -13.05 -12.43
N ASP A 112 0.08 -11.94 -13.15
CA ASP A 112 -0.81 -11.53 -14.24
C ASP A 112 -0.79 -12.51 -15.41
N ARG A 113 0.39 -12.99 -15.82
CA ARG A 113 0.51 -14.03 -16.85
C ARG A 113 -0.16 -15.33 -16.41
N MET A 114 0.01 -15.74 -15.16
CA MET A 114 -0.64 -16.94 -14.62
C MET A 114 -2.16 -16.78 -14.63
N ARG A 115 -2.68 -15.62 -14.21
CA ARG A 115 -4.12 -15.31 -14.27
C ARG A 115 -4.64 -15.41 -15.69
N GLN A 116 -3.94 -14.80 -16.66
CA GLN A 116 -4.30 -14.90 -18.08
C GLN A 116 -4.28 -16.34 -18.58
N SER A 117 -3.24 -17.11 -18.28
CA SER A 117 -3.13 -18.52 -18.67
C SER A 117 -4.28 -19.36 -18.10
N ILE A 118 -4.64 -19.16 -16.83
CA ILE A 118 -5.78 -19.84 -16.19
C ILE A 118 -7.08 -19.47 -16.91
N LEU A 119 -7.35 -18.18 -17.14
CA LEU A 119 -8.56 -17.73 -17.82
C LEU A 119 -8.63 -18.24 -19.27
N THR A 120 -7.54 -18.15 -20.03
CA THR A 120 -7.46 -18.73 -21.38
C THR A 120 -7.72 -20.22 -21.37
N THR A 121 -7.21 -20.95 -20.38
CA THR A 121 -7.47 -22.39 -20.23
C THR A 121 -8.93 -22.67 -19.86
N ALA A 122 -9.54 -21.83 -19.01
CA ALA A 122 -10.94 -21.91 -18.59
C ALA A 122 -11.89 -21.70 -19.78
N PHE A 123 -11.68 -20.63 -20.53
CA PHE A 123 -12.53 -20.24 -21.65
C PHE A 123 -12.25 -21.04 -22.93
N SER A 124 -11.09 -21.71 -23.07
CA SER A 124 -10.84 -22.67 -24.16
C SER A 124 -11.41 -24.07 -23.89
N GLY A 125 -12.18 -24.25 -22.81
CA GLY A 125 -12.80 -25.53 -22.46
C GLY A 125 -11.82 -26.60 -21.99
N ARG A 126 -10.54 -26.27 -21.81
CA ARG A 126 -9.45 -27.20 -21.44
C ARG A 126 -9.23 -27.31 -19.93
N LEU A 127 -9.87 -26.45 -19.13
CA LEU A 127 -9.83 -26.52 -17.67
C LEU A 127 -10.82 -27.56 -17.13
N ALA A 128 -11.77 -27.99 -17.98
CA ALA A 128 -12.44 -29.26 -17.83
C ALA A 128 -11.65 -30.31 -18.64
N VAL A 129 -10.64 -30.92 -18.03
CA VAL A 129 -10.49 -32.36 -18.20
C VAL A 129 -11.82 -32.91 -17.70
N SER A 130 -12.75 -33.05 -18.63
CA SER A 130 -14.09 -33.50 -18.32
C SER A 130 -13.99 -34.77 -17.49
N GLU A 131 -14.84 -34.93 -16.50
CA GLU A 131 -15.13 -36.21 -15.83
C GLU A 131 -15.17 -37.38 -16.85
N SER A 132 -15.55 -37.09 -18.10
CA SER A 132 -15.58 -38.01 -19.24
C SER A 132 -14.22 -38.55 -19.74
N GLU A 133 -13.09 -37.88 -19.45
CA GLU A 133 -11.75 -38.41 -19.74
C GLU A 133 -11.25 -39.36 -18.64
N ILE A 134 -11.66 -39.13 -17.38
CA ILE A 134 -11.37 -39.98 -16.21
C ILE A 134 -12.23 -41.26 -16.26
N ALA A 135 -13.45 -41.17 -16.80
CA ALA A 135 -14.39 -42.29 -16.88
C ALA A 135 -14.04 -43.39 -17.91
N ARG A 136 -12.93 -43.28 -18.66
CA ARG A 136 -12.52 -44.32 -19.62
C ARG A 136 -11.87 -45.51 -18.88
N PRO A 137 -12.49 -46.71 -18.83
CA PRO A 137 -12.03 -47.83 -18.01
C PRO A 137 -10.58 -48.27 -18.31
N GLN A 138 -10.12 -48.08 -19.55
CA GLN A 138 -8.81 -48.49 -20.03
C GLN A 138 -7.64 -47.74 -19.37
N ARG A 139 -7.88 -46.57 -18.75
CA ARG A 139 -6.85 -45.79 -18.04
C ARG A 139 -6.84 -45.96 -16.52
N ILE A 140 -7.91 -46.52 -15.95
CA ILE A 140 -8.04 -46.68 -14.49
C ILE A 140 -7.29 -47.93 -13.99
N LEU A 141 -7.23 -49.00 -14.80
CA LEU A 141 -6.53 -50.25 -14.49
C LEU A 141 -5.06 -50.08 -14.06
N PRO A 142 -4.20 -49.30 -14.75
CA PRO A 142 -2.81 -49.12 -14.31
C PRO A 142 -2.66 -48.24 -13.06
N LEU A 143 -3.68 -47.44 -12.69
CA LEU A 143 -3.65 -46.57 -11.49
C LEU A 143 -4.12 -47.31 -10.23
N ILE A 144 -5.04 -48.26 -10.37
CA ILE A 144 -5.48 -49.13 -9.28
C ILE A 144 -4.36 -50.13 -8.91
N ASN A 145 -3.73 -50.76 -9.91
CA ASN A 145 -2.71 -51.79 -9.66
C ASN A 145 -1.40 -51.26 -9.01
N ASN A 146 -1.15 -49.96 -9.05
CA ASN A 146 0.05 -49.34 -8.49
C ASN A 146 -0.12 -48.85 -7.04
N LYS A 147 -1.35 -48.73 -6.53
CA LYS A 147 -1.59 -48.33 -5.13
C LYS A 147 -1.48 -49.50 -4.16
N ASP A 148 -1.78 -50.72 -4.59
CA ASP A 148 -1.76 -51.90 -3.72
C ASP A 148 -0.34 -52.45 -3.45
N ARG A 149 0.66 -52.08 -4.26
CA ARG A 149 2.05 -52.53 -4.08
C ARG A 149 2.88 -51.74 -3.07
N ARG A 150 2.38 -50.62 -2.53
CA ARG A 150 3.12 -49.80 -1.53
C ARG A 150 2.66 -50.00 -0.09
N LEU A 151 1.75 -50.94 0.17
CA LEU A 151 1.28 -51.25 1.54
C LEU A 151 1.70 -52.63 2.05
N TYR A 152 2.43 -53.42 1.25
CA TYR A 152 3.10 -54.65 1.69
C TYR A 152 4.47 -54.77 1.02
N GLY A 153 5.47 -54.13 1.63
CA GLY A 153 6.88 -54.19 1.23
C GLY A 153 7.73 -53.55 2.31
#